data_AF-A0A2M9PDJ2-F1
#
_entry.id   AF-A0A2M9PDJ2-F1
#
_cell.length_a   1.000
_cell.length_b   1.000
_cell.length_c   1.000
_cell.angle_alpha   90.00
_cell.angle_beta   90.00
_cell.angle_gamma   90.00
#
_symmetry.space_group_name_H-M   'P 1'
#
loop_
_entity.id
_entity.type
_entity.pdbx_description
1 polymer ?
#
loop_
_entity_poly.entity_id
_entity_poly.type
_entity_poly.pdbx_seq_one_letter_code
_entity_poly.pdbx_strand_id
1 'polypeptide(L)'
;MRPIASWIAGAFVGVAILAGQAGAADLFIADTVTDLGVEPNTGSSTTTSPDIWIRRSPDPNYNPAPFNAANPSWTPHPHQNAQYVDPRLSTPNWVYVRVRNRGSGPTPANARLKLYWTKVRGAQTWPTEWVDYFPTPGGVLNGMEITKPRRNAARATQAERNAYIQALLSIDRSSFAFPDGVTYWDKQNQIHSNSVVMSAAHVNPAFLPWHREFLNRYEALLQTADPTLKLLYWDWQQDPRQPINGFNYFSTSFMGAIGRGTTTPVRAPLTPLMSPVQVVRNSRATGAAFGYRRDSSVLARTQYHDVSGVNGLRTFIEGGSYHNRAHVDIGGSQPSTCSTQPSTCLFSLSYVAQAARDPFFFLLHGNVDRLWAQWQRANPQRYDSRPGATPYGLNSSNVNITRSMPPWDGSSNMRPWVSGSPERKTKTSLDPSVVSPPIYDTAPLTIPVLQTGQSVILQIPWYPPNPTQFPTGPASNQSFTLLARIETSTTAPFGMTTAEGGSIQTNVRNNNNIARRNVAVLAPAITLAGAPTTRTLSTTAAFAEPSTVQILNDFDQMVMSSICTT
;
A
#
# COMPACT_ATOMS: atom_id res chain seq x y z
N MET A 1 -24.11 -63.34 -25.11
CA MET A 1 -24.70 -63.06 -26.44
C MET A 1 -26.20 -62.97 -26.21
N ARG A 2 -26.91 -61.83 -26.25
CA ARG A 2 -27.25 -60.77 -27.25
C ARG A 2 -28.05 -59.70 -26.43
N PRO A 3 -28.43 -58.48 -26.89
CA PRO A 3 -28.72 -58.12 -28.28
C PRO A 3 -28.24 -56.74 -28.76
N ILE A 4 -28.53 -56.56 -30.04
CA ILE A 4 -28.20 -55.51 -30.99
C ILE A 4 -29.08 -54.27 -30.78
N ALA A 5 -28.52 -53.07 -30.95
CA ALA A 5 -29.27 -51.86 -31.26
C ALA A 5 -28.58 -51.08 -32.38
N SER A 6 -29.37 -50.75 -33.39
CA SER A 6 -29.02 -50.11 -34.66
C SER A 6 -28.58 -48.66 -34.50
N TRP A 7 -27.62 -48.21 -35.32
CA TRP A 7 -27.19 -46.82 -35.42
C TRP A 7 -27.64 -46.19 -36.73
N ILE A 8 -28.38 -45.08 -36.64
CA ILE A 8 -28.67 -44.15 -37.73
C ILE A 8 -27.49 -43.18 -37.82
N ALA A 9 -26.81 -43.14 -38.97
CA ALA A 9 -25.74 -42.19 -39.25
C ALA A 9 -26.34 -40.88 -39.80
N GLY A 10 -26.33 -39.82 -38.99
CA GLY A 10 -26.57 -38.44 -39.44
C GLY A 10 -25.24 -37.75 -39.74
N ALA A 11 -25.02 -37.35 -40.99
CA ALA A 11 -23.86 -36.56 -41.38
C ALA A 11 -24.04 -35.10 -40.94
N PHE A 12 -23.30 -34.68 -39.92
CA PHE A 12 -23.11 -33.26 -39.61
C PHE A 12 -21.93 -32.72 -40.41
N VAL A 13 -22.21 -31.81 -41.34
CA VAL A 13 -21.19 -30.96 -41.96
C VAL A 13 -20.73 -29.96 -40.90
N GLY A 14 -19.56 -30.22 -40.32
CA GLY A 14 -18.91 -29.30 -39.41
C GLY A 14 -18.44 -28.06 -40.16
N VAL A 15 -19.12 -26.93 -39.96
CA VAL A 15 -18.56 -25.61 -40.29
C VAL A 15 -17.42 -25.38 -39.31
N ALA A 16 -16.18 -25.49 -39.80
CA ALA A 16 -15.01 -25.03 -39.07
C ALA A 16 -15.13 -23.50 -38.93
N ILE A 17 -15.62 -23.05 -37.78
CA ILE A 17 -15.45 -21.66 -37.37
C ILE A 17 -13.94 -21.49 -37.19
N LEU A 18 -13.32 -20.79 -38.14
CA LEU A 18 -11.99 -20.23 -37.95
C LEU A 18 -12.06 -19.39 -36.67
N ALA A 19 -11.49 -19.90 -35.59
CA ALA A 19 -11.23 -19.09 -34.41
C ALA A 19 -10.28 -17.98 -34.86
N GLY A 20 -10.83 -16.80 -35.17
CA GLY A 20 -10.03 -15.60 -35.41
C GLY A 20 -9.07 -15.45 -34.24
N GLN A 21 -7.80 -15.18 -34.53
CA GLN A 21 -6.81 -14.90 -33.49
C GLN A 21 -7.41 -13.89 -32.52
N ALA A 22 -7.61 -14.30 -31.26
CA ALA A 22 -8.04 -13.38 -30.23
C ALA A 22 -7.05 -12.22 -30.21
N GLY A 23 -7.54 -10.99 -30.37
CA GLY A 23 -6.69 -9.81 -30.38
C GLY A 23 -5.80 -9.75 -29.13
N ALA A 24 -4.61 -9.19 -29.26
CA ALA A 24 -3.71 -9.00 -28.12
C ALA A 24 -3.97 -7.63 -27.49
N ALA A 25 -3.86 -7.54 -26.16
CA ALA A 25 -3.78 -6.25 -25.50
C ALA A 25 -2.46 -5.56 -25.85
N ASP A 26 -2.51 -4.25 -25.95
CA ASP A 26 -1.33 -3.40 -26.10
C ASP A 26 -1.50 -2.22 -25.17
N LEU A 27 -0.87 -2.33 -23.99
CA LEU A 27 -1.03 -1.39 -22.90
C LEU A 27 0.06 -0.34 -22.94
N PHE A 28 -0.31 0.92 -22.80
CA PHE A 28 0.68 2.00 -22.78
C PHE A 28 0.41 3.10 -21.77
N ILE A 29 1.49 3.80 -21.46
CA ILE A 29 1.55 5.06 -20.72
C ILE A 29 2.27 6.04 -21.64
N ALA A 30 1.71 7.22 -21.88
CA ALA A 30 2.29 8.17 -22.82
C ALA A 30 3.53 8.86 -22.22
N ASP A 31 4.59 8.96 -23.00
CA ASP A 31 5.81 9.70 -22.66
C ASP A 31 5.67 11.21 -22.80
N THR A 32 4.86 11.63 -23.78
CA THR A 32 4.60 13.02 -24.11
C THR A 32 3.11 13.20 -24.44
N VAL A 33 2.65 14.43 -24.54
CA VAL A 33 1.24 14.74 -24.85
C VAL A 33 0.80 14.24 -26.23
N THR A 34 1.72 14.02 -27.16
CA THR A 34 1.46 13.53 -28.52
C THR A 34 1.72 12.03 -28.67
N ASP A 35 2.18 11.35 -27.62
CA ASP A 35 2.52 9.94 -27.69
C ASP A 35 1.26 9.04 -27.67
N LEU A 36 1.13 8.22 -28.72
CA LEU A 36 0.05 7.26 -28.94
C LEU A 36 0.47 5.81 -28.60
N GLY A 37 1.61 5.67 -27.92
CA GLY A 37 2.25 4.43 -27.48
C GLY A 37 3.02 3.69 -28.57
N VAL A 38 3.25 4.31 -29.74
CA VAL A 38 3.92 3.65 -30.88
C VAL A 38 5.41 3.71 -30.65
N GLU A 39 6.05 2.54 -30.68
CA GLU A 39 7.48 2.42 -30.37
C GLU A 39 8.30 2.01 -31.61
N PRO A 40 9.55 2.48 -31.73
CA PRO A 40 10.21 3.41 -30.83
C PRO A 40 9.61 4.83 -30.87
N ASN A 41 9.36 5.41 -29.71
CA ASN A 41 8.87 6.78 -29.60
C ASN A 41 9.89 7.77 -30.18
N THR A 42 9.45 8.58 -31.14
CA THR A 42 10.26 9.60 -31.82
C THR A 42 10.31 10.94 -31.08
N GLY A 43 9.58 11.06 -29.96
CA GLY A 43 9.55 12.24 -29.12
C GLY A 43 10.92 12.62 -28.54
N SER A 44 11.14 13.94 -28.37
CA SER A 44 12.40 14.47 -27.86
C SER A 44 12.57 14.29 -26.34
N SER A 45 11.46 14.30 -25.60
CA SER A 45 11.45 14.17 -24.14
C SER A 45 11.02 12.79 -23.70
N THR A 46 11.70 12.29 -22.68
CA THR A 46 11.36 11.03 -22.00
C THR A 46 11.09 11.28 -20.52
N THR A 47 10.92 12.52 -20.04
CA THR A 47 10.82 12.85 -18.61
C THR A 47 9.64 13.74 -18.27
N THR A 48 8.68 13.86 -19.18
CA THR A 48 7.56 14.79 -19.11
C THR A 48 6.22 14.10 -19.30
N SER A 49 6.14 12.80 -18.98
CA SER A 49 4.92 12.01 -19.17
C SER A 49 3.70 12.75 -18.61
N PRO A 50 2.65 12.98 -19.44
CA PRO A 50 1.40 13.58 -18.99
C PRO A 50 0.54 12.59 -18.21
N ASP A 51 0.85 11.30 -18.29
CA ASP A 51 0.09 10.23 -17.65
C ASP A 51 0.58 9.86 -16.27
N ILE A 52 1.65 10.50 -15.79
CA ILE A 52 2.10 10.42 -14.41
C ILE A 52 1.88 11.80 -13.79
N TRP A 53 1.12 11.90 -12.71
CA TRP A 53 0.99 13.16 -11.98
C TRP A 53 0.83 12.94 -10.48
N ILE A 54 0.93 14.04 -9.73
CA ILE A 54 0.94 14.02 -8.28
C ILE A 54 -0.10 15.01 -7.78
N ARG A 55 -0.75 14.67 -6.66
CA ARG A 55 -1.52 15.59 -5.82
C ARG A 55 -1.05 15.47 -4.38
N ARG A 56 -1.12 16.58 -3.63
CA ARG A 56 -0.82 16.59 -2.18
C ARG A 56 -2.00 16.12 -1.32
N SER A 57 -3.18 16.05 -1.92
CA SER A 57 -4.41 15.53 -1.33
C SER A 57 -5.08 14.59 -2.33
N PRO A 58 -5.84 13.59 -1.89
CA PRO A 58 -6.51 12.67 -2.80
C PRO A 58 -7.48 13.45 -3.69
N ASP A 59 -7.62 13.02 -4.95
CA ASP A 59 -8.58 13.63 -5.86
C ASP A 59 -10.00 13.22 -5.41
N PRO A 60 -10.88 14.17 -5.06
CA PRO A 60 -12.20 13.83 -4.51
C PRO A 60 -13.09 13.07 -5.50
N ASN A 61 -12.80 13.16 -6.79
CA ASN A 61 -13.55 12.50 -7.86
C ASN A 61 -12.83 11.25 -8.40
N TYR A 62 -11.75 10.80 -7.75
CA TYR A 62 -11.00 9.62 -8.19
C TYR A 62 -11.93 8.41 -8.37
N ASN A 63 -12.03 7.91 -9.60
CA ASN A 63 -12.81 6.71 -9.91
C ASN A 63 -11.85 5.60 -10.38
N PRO A 64 -11.78 4.45 -9.69
CA PRO A 64 -10.91 3.34 -10.06
C PRO A 64 -11.41 2.51 -11.24
N ALA A 65 -12.61 2.78 -11.77
CA ALA A 65 -13.19 2.04 -12.88
C ALA A 65 -12.55 2.41 -14.23
N PRO A 66 -12.38 1.44 -15.16
CA PRO A 66 -12.07 1.72 -16.54
C PRO A 66 -13.12 2.64 -17.20
N PHE A 67 -12.67 3.46 -18.17
CA PHE A 67 -13.53 4.36 -18.93
C PHE A 67 -13.08 4.44 -20.39
N ASN A 68 -13.97 4.87 -21.29
CA ASN A 68 -13.61 5.13 -22.68
C ASN A 68 -12.84 6.45 -22.76
N ALA A 69 -11.68 6.46 -23.43
CA ALA A 69 -10.85 7.67 -23.53
C ALA A 69 -11.59 8.86 -24.16
N ALA A 70 -12.52 8.61 -25.09
CA ALA A 70 -13.33 9.64 -25.74
C ALA A 70 -14.42 10.22 -24.82
N ASN A 71 -14.78 9.50 -23.75
CA ASN A 71 -15.80 9.94 -22.78
C ASN A 71 -15.36 9.55 -21.36
N PRO A 72 -14.40 10.27 -20.77
CA PRO A 72 -13.89 9.96 -19.45
C PRO A 72 -14.99 10.12 -18.39
N SER A 73 -15.08 9.16 -17.47
CA SER A 73 -16.08 9.18 -16.39
C SER A 73 -15.78 10.21 -15.29
N TRP A 74 -14.58 10.79 -15.30
CA TRP A 74 -14.15 11.88 -14.43
C TRP A 74 -12.91 12.57 -15.01
N THR A 75 -12.71 13.84 -14.63
CA THR A 75 -11.54 14.62 -15.04
C THR A 75 -10.57 14.75 -13.87
N PRO A 76 -9.32 14.28 -14.00
CA PRO A 76 -8.31 14.49 -12.98
C PRO A 76 -7.95 15.96 -12.85
N HIS A 77 -7.71 16.39 -11.62
CA HIS A 77 -7.09 17.70 -11.38
C HIS A 77 -5.64 17.74 -11.87
N PRO A 78 -5.09 18.94 -12.12
CA PRO A 78 -3.72 19.11 -12.59
C PRO A 78 -2.67 18.65 -11.58
N HIS A 79 -1.49 18.33 -12.12
CA HIS A 79 -0.28 18.00 -11.37
C HIS A 79 0.09 19.08 -10.33
N GLN A 80 0.62 18.64 -9.19
CA GLN A 80 1.26 19.47 -8.18
C GLN A 80 2.64 18.91 -7.84
N ASN A 81 3.54 19.77 -7.37
CA ASN A 81 4.75 19.29 -6.71
C ASN A 81 4.38 18.47 -5.47
N ALA A 82 5.08 17.37 -5.25
CA ALA A 82 4.97 16.61 -4.02
C ALA A 82 5.45 17.45 -2.84
N GLN A 83 4.94 17.13 -1.66
CA GLN A 83 5.39 17.74 -0.42
C GLN A 83 5.89 16.67 0.52
N TYR A 84 7.11 16.80 1.03
CA TYR A 84 7.56 15.94 2.11
C TYR A 84 6.70 16.19 3.35
N VAL A 85 6.12 15.10 3.84
CA VAL A 85 5.47 15.02 5.13
C VAL A 85 6.05 13.81 5.83
N ASP A 86 6.35 13.97 7.12
CA ASP A 86 6.83 12.88 7.95
C ASP A 86 5.89 11.66 7.81
N PRO A 87 6.39 10.51 7.33
CA PRO A 87 5.55 9.32 7.12
C PRO A 87 4.82 8.85 8.38
N ARG A 88 5.34 9.16 9.57
CA ARG A 88 4.72 8.82 10.86
C ARG A 88 3.35 9.49 11.06
N LEU A 89 3.09 10.59 10.34
CA LEU A 89 1.80 11.29 10.35
C LEU A 89 0.74 10.59 9.49
N SER A 90 1.14 9.63 8.64
CA SER A 90 0.25 8.87 7.76
C SER A 90 -0.52 9.75 6.76
N THR A 91 0.09 10.81 6.24
CA THR A 91 -0.53 11.71 5.24
C THR A 91 0.26 11.66 3.94
N PRO A 92 -0.05 10.73 3.02
CA PRO A 92 0.72 10.53 1.81
C PRO A 92 0.40 11.60 0.75
N ASN A 93 1.33 11.78 -0.19
CA ASN A 93 1.02 12.34 -1.50
C ASN A 93 0.37 11.25 -2.36
N TRP A 94 -0.23 11.65 -3.47
CA TRP A 94 -0.98 10.75 -4.33
C TRP A 94 -0.42 10.79 -5.73
N VAL A 95 0.22 9.70 -6.15
CA VAL A 95 0.67 9.51 -7.53
C VAL A 95 -0.47 8.87 -8.31
N TYR A 96 -0.73 9.40 -9.49
CA TYR A 96 -1.68 8.83 -10.43
C TYR A 96 -0.95 8.41 -11.69
N VAL A 97 -1.31 7.26 -12.22
CA VAL A 97 -0.79 6.75 -13.48
C VAL A 97 -1.96 6.37 -14.37
N ARG A 98 -2.06 7.00 -15.54
CA ARG A 98 -3.03 6.61 -16.57
C ARG A 98 -2.44 5.50 -17.44
N VAL A 99 -3.21 4.43 -17.61
CA VAL A 99 -2.90 3.31 -18.50
C VAL A 99 -4.01 3.21 -19.54
N ARG A 100 -3.64 2.97 -20.80
CA ARG A 100 -4.58 2.79 -21.91
C ARG A 100 -4.37 1.43 -22.56
N ASN A 101 -5.42 0.88 -23.15
CA ASN A 101 -5.31 -0.27 -24.03
C ASN A 101 -5.63 0.14 -25.47
N ARG A 102 -4.64 0.12 -26.35
CA ARG A 102 -4.81 0.36 -27.79
C ARG A 102 -4.83 -0.92 -28.62
N GLY A 103 -4.64 -2.06 -27.98
CA GLY A 103 -4.63 -3.37 -28.63
C GLY A 103 -6.03 -3.79 -29.07
N SER A 104 -6.10 -4.92 -29.76
CA SER A 104 -7.34 -5.51 -30.28
C SER A 104 -7.99 -6.51 -29.32
N GLY A 105 -7.42 -6.73 -28.14
CA GLY A 105 -7.98 -7.61 -27.11
C GLY A 105 -7.87 -7.08 -25.68
N PRO A 106 -8.51 -7.77 -24.73
CA PRO A 106 -8.59 -7.33 -23.35
C PRO A 106 -7.26 -7.47 -22.61
N THR A 107 -7.02 -6.58 -21.64
CA THR A 107 -5.87 -6.67 -20.72
C THR A 107 -5.71 -8.07 -20.10
N PRO A 108 -4.50 -8.66 -20.08
CA PRO A 108 -4.23 -9.90 -19.37
C PRO A 108 -4.55 -9.80 -17.87
N ALA A 109 -5.13 -10.85 -17.29
CA ALA A 109 -5.59 -10.86 -15.90
C ALA A 109 -4.49 -10.57 -14.86
N ASN A 110 -3.23 -10.81 -15.21
CA ASN A 110 -2.06 -10.63 -14.37
C ASN A 110 -1.27 -9.34 -14.70
N ALA A 111 -1.81 -8.44 -15.53
CA ALA A 111 -1.16 -7.19 -15.85
C ALA A 111 -0.99 -6.33 -14.59
N ARG A 112 0.22 -5.84 -14.35
CA ARG A 112 0.60 -5.08 -13.15
C ARG A 112 1.17 -3.73 -13.51
N LEU A 113 0.92 -2.76 -12.65
CA LEU A 113 1.63 -1.49 -12.68
C LEU A 113 2.64 -1.47 -11.53
N LYS A 114 3.90 -1.21 -11.87
CA LYS A 114 4.94 -0.86 -10.91
C LYS A 114 5.28 0.62 -11.02
N LEU A 115 5.56 1.24 -9.88
CA LEU A 115 5.96 2.64 -9.81
C LEU A 115 7.24 2.74 -8.99
N TYR A 116 8.19 3.52 -9.49
CA TYR A 116 9.50 3.74 -8.88
C TYR A 116 9.73 5.24 -8.72
N TRP A 117 10.62 5.59 -7.80
CA TRP A 117 11.26 6.89 -7.79
C TRP A 117 12.78 6.75 -7.73
N THR A 118 13.47 7.77 -8.21
CA THR A 118 14.91 7.94 -8.04
C THR A 118 15.28 9.42 -7.92
N LYS A 119 16.40 9.72 -7.26
CA LYS A 119 16.94 11.08 -7.17
C LYS A 119 17.53 11.47 -8.53
N VAL A 120 17.13 12.62 -9.08
CA VAL A 120 17.69 13.14 -10.33
C VAL A 120 19.20 13.36 -10.16
N ARG A 121 19.97 12.67 -11.00
CA ARG A 121 21.43 12.80 -11.17
C ARG A 121 21.82 12.15 -12.50
N GLY A 122 22.62 12.83 -13.32
CA GLY A 122 23.27 12.26 -14.51
C GLY A 122 22.44 11.28 -15.35
N ALA A 123 23.13 10.37 -16.04
CA ALA A 123 22.51 9.21 -16.65
C ALA A 123 22.29 8.12 -15.60
N GLN A 124 21.08 7.55 -15.55
CA GLN A 124 20.71 6.54 -14.56
C GLN A 124 20.65 5.14 -15.15
N THR A 125 21.12 4.14 -14.40
CA THR A 125 21.20 2.74 -14.81
C THR A 125 20.06 1.90 -14.24
N TRP A 126 19.34 1.20 -15.13
CA TRP A 126 18.32 0.22 -14.78
C TRP A 126 18.92 -1.17 -14.49
N PRO A 127 18.37 -1.93 -13.51
CA PRO A 127 17.43 -1.50 -12.48
C PRO A 127 18.13 -0.88 -11.25
N THR A 128 19.47 -0.91 -11.22
CA THR A 128 20.28 -0.66 -10.03
C THR A 128 19.91 0.61 -9.28
N GLU A 129 19.73 1.74 -9.96
CA GLU A 129 19.51 3.03 -9.29
C GLU A 129 18.04 3.34 -8.97
N TRP A 130 17.17 2.36 -9.20
CA TRP A 130 15.72 2.44 -9.03
C TRP A 130 15.19 1.45 -7.99
N VAL A 131 16.01 0.50 -7.53
CA VAL A 131 15.60 -0.57 -6.61
C VAL A 131 16.53 -0.57 -5.39
N ASP A 132 16.02 -0.09 -4.26
CA ASP A 132 16.69 -0.08 -2.95
C ASP A 132 18.12 0.49 -2.98
N TYR A 133 18.33 1.57 -3.75
CA TYR A 133 19.65 2.04 -4.11
C TYR A 133 20.25 3.05 -3.13
N PHE A 134 21.43 2.74 -2.62
CA PHE A 134 22.27 3.65 -1.85
C PHE A 134 23.55 3.96 -2.64
N PRO A 135 23.85 5.24 -2.96
CA PRO A 135 25.09 5.59 -3.66
C PRO A 135 26.34 5.28 -2.83
N THR A 136 26.21 5.38 -1.52
CA THR A 136 27.22 5.03 -0.55
C THR A 136 26.60 4.12 0.52
N PRO A 137 27.32 3.07 0.97
CA PRO A 137 26.84 2.22 2.07
C PRO A 137 26.48 3.06 3.31
N GLY A 138 25.29 2.84 3.86
CA GLY A 138 24.77 3.61 5.00
C GLY A 138 24.32 5.04 4.69
N GLY A 139 24.34 5.46 3.41
CA GLY A 139 23.90 6.77 2.97
C GLY A 139 22.37 6.92 2.87
N VAL A 140 21.93 7.98 2.22
CA VAL A 140 20.51 8.25 1.94
C VAL A 140 20.05 7.36 0.78
N LEU A 141 18.87 6.74 0.91
CA LEU A 141 18.23 6.00 -0.17
C LEU A 141 17.99 6.95 -1.36
N ASN A 142 18.45 6.59 -2.55
CA ASN A 142 18.36 7.42 -3.76
C ASN A 142 17.47 6.80 -4.85
N GLY A 143 16.92 5.61 -4.63
CA GLY A 143 15.89 5.07 -5.51
C GLY A 143 15.22 3.82 -4.94
N MET A 144 13.92 3.68 -5.19
CA MET A 144 13.14 2.52 -4.74
C MET A 144 11.87 2.33 -5.56
N GLU A 145 11.36 1.10 -5.53
CA GLU A 145 10.02 0.79 -5.97
C GLU A 145 8.99 1.28 -4.92
N ILE A 146 8.15 2.24 -5.30
CA ILE A 146 7.02 2.73 -4.50
C ILE A 146 6.01 1.61 -4.27
N THR A 147 5.75 0.83 -5.31
CA THR A 147 4.82 -0.31 -5.31
C THR A 147 5.40 -1.60 -4.72
N LYS A 148 6.58 -1.55 -4.07
CA LYS A 148 7.23 -2.73 -3.48
C LYS A 148 6.26 -3.44 -2.52
N PRO A 149 5.98 -4.74 -2.72
CA PRO A 149 4.95 -5.44 -1.95
C PRO A 149 5.42 -5.79 -0.54
N ARG A 150 4.47 -5.84 0.39
CA ARG A 150 4.57 -6.64 1.62
C ARG A 150 4.60 -8.12 1.27
N ARG A 151 5.42 -8.94 1.95
CA ARG A 151 5.71 -10.33 1.54
C ARG A 151 5.45 -11.34 2.65
N ASN A 152 5.17 -12.58 2.25
CA ASN A 152 5.14 -13.69 3.20
C ASN A 152 6.56 -13.89 3.78
N ALA A 153 6.71 -13.89 5.10
CA ALA A 153 8.00 -14.09 5.75
C ALA A 153 8.68 -15.42 5.36
N ALA A 154 7.89 -16.46 5.07
CA ALA A 154 8.41 -17.76 4.60
C ALA A 154 8.93 -17.74 3.16
N ARG A 155 8.57 -16.72 2.37
CA ARG A 155 9.04 -16.53 0.98
C ARG A 155 9.97 -15.34 0.83
N ALA A 156 10.11 -14.51 1.86
CA ALA A 156 11.11 -13.46 1.91
C ALA A 156 12.53 -14.06 1.85
N THR A 157 13.46 -13.30 1.29
CA THR A 157 14.88 -13.61 1.31
C THR A 157 15.42 -13.53 2.74
N GLN A 158 16.57 -14.15 3.00
CA GLN A 158 17.22 -14.04 4.31
C GLN A 158 17.60 -12.59 4.63
N ALA A 159 18.01 -11.80 3.63
CA ALA A 159 18.31 -10.38 3.79
C ALA A 159 17.08 -9.57 4.23
N GLU A 160 15.92 -9.78 3.59
CA GLU A 160 14.66 -9.12 3.99
C GLU A 160 14.25 -9.49 5.43
N ARG A 161 14.40 -10.75 5.83
CA ARG A 161 14.13 -11.18 7.22
C ARG A 161 15.09 -10.55 8.22
N ASN A 162 16.38 -10.51 7.91
CA ASN A 162 17.39 -9.88 8.75
C ASN A 162 17.11 -8.39 8.90
N ALA A 163 16.84 -7.68 7.81
CA ALA A 163 16.48 -6.26 7.82
C ALA A 163 15.23 -6.00 8.69
N TYR A 164 14.20 -6.86 8.58
CA TYR A 164 13.00 -6.75 9.42
C TYR A 164 13.31 -6.86 10.92
N ILE A 165 14.11 -7.84 11.33
CA ILE A 165 14.51 -8.01 12.74
C ILE A 165 15.39 -6.84 13.21
N GLN A 166 16.34 -6.38 12.39
CA GLN A 166 17.22 -5.28 12.76
C GLN A 166 16.45 -3.96 12.90
N ALA A 167 15.52 -3.67 12.00
CA ALA A 167 14.66 -2.49 12.11
C ALA A 167 13.78 -2.56 13.38
N LEU A 168 13.19 -3.72 13.66
CA LEU A 168 12.40 -3.94 14.87
C LEU A 168 13.21 -3.68 16.15
N LEU A 169 14.42 -4.22 16.26
CA LEU A 169 15.31 -3.98 17.40
C LEU A 169 15.81 -2.53 17.47
N SER A 170 15.89 -1.84 16.33
CA SER A 170 16.33 -0.45 16.27
C SER A 170 15.25 0.51 16.77
N ILE A 171 13.98 0.27 16.42
CA ILE A 171 12.87 1.15 16.82
C ILE A 171 12.50 1.03 18.31
N ASP A 172 13.19 0.17 19.06
CA ASP A 172 13.11 0.09 20.53
C ASP A 172 14.26 0.81 21.25
N ARG A 173 15.00 1.66 20.54
CA ARG A 173 16.05 2.50 21.13
C ARG A 173 15.52 3.89 21.43
N SER A 174 16.14 4.59 22.39
CA SER A 174 15.76 5.96 22.76
C SER A 174 15.86 6.97 21.61
N SER A 175 16.72 6.73 20.61
CA SER A 175 16.79 7.55 19.39
C SER A 175 15.56 7.42 18.49
N PHE A 176 14.76 6.37 18.69
CA PHE A 176 13.52 6.08 17.99
C PHE A 176 12.35 6.16 18.98
N ALA A 177 12.19 7.32 19.62
CA ALA A 177 11.14 7.57 20.58
C ALA A 177 10.21 8.69 20.11
N PHE A 178 8.96 8.62 20.55
CA PHE A 178 8.03 9.74 20.44
C PHE A 178 8.44 10.86 21.41
N PRO A 179 7.94 12.10 21.24
CA PRO A 179 8.27 13.23 22.13
C PRO A 179 7.98 13.02 23.61
N ASP A 180 7.16 12.02 23.97
CA ASP A 180 6.89 11.64 25.35
C ASP A 180 7.88 10.61 25.93
N GLY A 181 8.96 10.31 25.20
CA GLY A 181 10.06 9.45 25.65
C GLY A 181 9.81 7.94 25.48
N VAL A 182 8.63 7.53 25.00
CA VAL A 182 8.32 6.12 24.75
C VAL A 182 8.87 5.71 23.38
N THR A 183 9.58 4.59 23.32
CA THR A 183 10.13 4.07 22.07
C THR A 183 9.00 3.78 21.07
N TYR A 184 9.32 3.82 19.78
CA TYR A 184 8.36 3.48 18.74
C TYR A 184 7.83 2.06 18.93
N TRP A 185 8.67 1.12 19.35
CA TRP A 185 8.25 -0.23 19.69
C TRP A 185 7.27 -0.27 20.88
N ASP A 186 7.65 0.25 22.05
CA ASP A 186 6.82 0.20 23.26
C ASP A 186 5.47 0.91 23.08
N LYS A 187 5.46 1.98 22.27
CA LYS A 187 4.24 2.72 21.97
C LYS A 187 3.18 1.83 21.33
N GLN A 188 3.55 0.80 20.57
CA GLN A 188 2.57 -0.03 19.85
C GLN A 188 1.62 -0.75 20.81
N ASN A 189 2.13 -1.28 21.91
CA ASN A 189 1.28 -1.90 22.92
C ASN A 189 0.49 -0.85 23.73
N GLN A 190 1.04 0.34 23.98
CA GLN A 190 0.26 1.42 24.59
C GLN A 190 -0.95 1.83 23.72
N ILE A 191 -0.74 1.94 22.40
CA ILE A 191 -1.80 2.22 21.42
C ILE A 191 -2.88 1.13 21.51
N HIS A 192 -2.50 -0.13 21.31
CA HIS A 192 -3.45 -1.24 21.24
C HIS A 192 -4.19 -1.50 22.56
N SER A 193 -3.52 -1.29 23.71
CA SER A 193 -4.08 -1.55 25.05
C SER A 193 -5.03 -0.46 25.58
N ASN A 194 -5.07 0.71 24.94
CA ASN A 194 -5.88 1.84 25.40
C ASN A 194 -7.38 1.52 25.32
N SER A 195 -8.15 1.89 26.34
CA SER A 195 -9.57 1.56 26.44
C SER A 195 -10.43 2.17 25.32
N VAL A 196 -10.13 3.39 24.89
CA VAL A 196 -10.82 4.05 23.77
C VAL A 196 -10.53 3.30 22.47
N VAL A 197 -9.26 2.94 22.26
CA VAL A 197 -8.84 2.11 21.12
C VAL A 197 -9.50 0.74 21.13
N MET A 198 -9.54 0.06 22.28
CA MET A 198 -10.18 -1.26 22.42
C MET A 198 -11.62 -1.26 21.91
N SER A 199 -12.40 -0.24 22.27
CA SER A 199 -13.79 -0.08 21.83
C SER A 199 -13.93 0.34 20.36
N ALA A 200 -12.92 1.01 19.80
CA ALA A 200 -12.93 1.51 18.44
C ALA A 200 -12.48 0.44 17.43
N ALA A 201 -11.50 -0.37 17.81
CA ALA A 201 -10.77 -1.25 16.91
C ALA A 201 -11.24 -2.72 16.92
N HIS A 202 -12.13 -3.13 17.83
CA HIS A 202 -12.47 -4.55 18.01
C HIS A 202 -13.98 -4.80 18.05
N VAL A 203 -14.35 -6.01 17.60
CA VAL A 203 -15.70 -6.60 17.60
C VAL A 203 -16.73 -5.75 16.84
N ASN A 204 -16.26 -4.84 15.99
CA ASN A 204 -17.09 -3.91 15.25
C ASN A 204 -16.58 -3.72 13.80
N PRO A 205 -17.36 -3.12 12.89
CA PRO A 205 -16.97 -2.97 11.48
C PRO A 205 -15.64 -2.25 11.24
N ALA A 206 -15.12 -1.45 12.18
CA ALA A 206 -13.86 -0.74 12.05
C ALA A 206 -12.61 -1.58 12.35
N PHE A 207 -12.77 -2.87 12.71
CA PHE A 207 -11.64 -3.76 12.99
C PHE A 207 -10.58 -3.76 11.89
N LEU A 208 -10.99 -4.02 10.64
CA LEU A 208 -10.08 -4.07 9.50
C LEU A 208 -9.43 -2.69 9.20
N PRO A 209 -10.19 -1.59 9.02
CA PRO A 209 -9.59 -0.29 8.70
C PRO A 209 -8.71 0.26 9.82
N TRP A 210 -9.06 0.06 11.09
CA TRP A 210 -8.23 0.52 12.20
C TRP A 210 -6.88 -0.21 12.23
N HIS A 211 -6.89 -1.55 12.11
CA HIS A 211 -5.66 -2.33 12.10
C HIS A 211 -4.81 -2.07 10.85
N ARG A 212 -5.41 -1.75 9.71
CA ARG A 212 -4.65 -1.28 8.52
C ARG A 212 -3.91 0.02 8.79
N GLU A 213 -4.59 1.02 9.36
CA GLU A 213 -3.93 2.28 9.70
C GLU A 213 -2.82 2.06 10.75
N PHE A 214 -3.05 1.14 11.71
CA PHE A 214 -2.03 0.74 12.67
C PHE A 214 -0.79 0.14 11.99
N LEU A 215 -0.99 -0.80 11.06
CA LEU A 215 0.09 -1.41 10.28
C LEU A 215 0.82 -0.40 9.39
N ASN A 216 0.09 0.50 8.72
CA ASN A 216 0.68 1.53 7.87
C ASN A 216 1.61 2.45 8.67
N ARG A 217 1.19 2.86 9.87
CA ARG A 217 2.02 3.66 10.78
C ARG A 217 3.20 2.87 11.34
N TYR A 218 2.99 1.62 11.72
CA TYR A 218 4.06 0.74 12.19
C TYR A 218 5.13 0.51 11.11
N GLU A 219 4.73 0.29 9.85
CA GLU A 219 5.64 0.20 8.71
C GLU A 219 6.46 1.49 8.53
N ALA A 220 5.81 2.66 8.64
CA ALA A 220 6.50 3.95 8.58
C ALA A 220 7.52 4.13 9.72
N LEU A 221 7.25 3.62 10.92
CA LEU A 221 8.20 3.65 12.04
C LEU A 221 9.41 2.75 11.77
N LEU A 222 9.21 1.53 11.29
CA LEU A 222 10.31 0.65 10.88
C LEU A 222 11.16 1.27 9.77
N GLN A 223 10.53 1.98 8.83
CA GLN A 223 11.22 2.67 7.74
C GLN A 223 12.10 3.84 8.18
N THR A 224 11.94 4.34 9.41
CA THR A 224 12.89 5.30 9.98
C THR A 224 14.25 4.66 10.30
N ALA A 225 14.27 3.35 10.57
CA ALA A 225 15.51 2.59 10.79
C ALA A 225 16.06 2.00 9.48
N ASP A 226 15.19 1.52 8.60
CA ASP A 226 15.57 1.04 7.26
C ASP A 226 14.52 1.47 6.21
N PRO A 227 14.82 2.47 5.37
CA PRO A 227 13.86 3.03 4.41
C PRO A 227 13.47 2.05 3.29
N THR A 228 14.17 0.93 3.12
CA THR A 228 13.86 -0.09 2.10
C THR A 228 12.82 -1.12 2.57
N LEU A 229 12.51 -1.13 3.86
CA LEU A 229 11.71 -2.16 4.49
C LEU A 229 10.24 -2.11 4.06
N LYS A 230 9.66 -3.29 3.86
CA LYS A 230 8.21 -3.52 3.82
C LYS A 230 7.84 -4.54 4.89
N LEU A 231 6.61 -4.44 5.41
CA LEU A 231 6.12 -5.42 6.38
C LEU A 231 6.13 -6.82 5.79
N LEU A 232 6.47 -7.77 6.66
CA LEU A 232 6.27 -9.18 6.41
C LEU A 232 4.92 -9.61 6.99
N TYR A 233 4.36 -10.70 6.46
CA TYR A 233 3.17 -11.34 7.03
C TYR A 233 3.39 -12.84 7.21
N TRP A 234 2.57 -13.46 8.05
CA TRP A 234 2.52 -14.91 8.21
C TRP A 234 1.28 -15.48 7.54
N ASP A 235 1.46 -16.33 6.53
CA ASP A 235 0.35 -17.08 5.93
C ASP A 235 -0.12 -18.19 6.88
N TRP A 236 -1.27 -17.95 7.50
CA TRP A 236 -1.87 -18.85 8.50
C TRP A 236 -2.42 -20.17 7.94
N GLN A 237 -2.29 -20.41 6.62
CA GLN A 237 -2.48 -21.74 6.03
C GLN A 237 -1.34 -22.68 6.40
N GLN A 238 -0.24 -22.14 6.93
CA GLN A 238 0.95 -22.86 7.35
C GLN A 238 1.11 -22.74 8.86
N ASP A 239 1.43 -23.85 9.52
CA ASP A 239 1.73 -23.88 10.95
C ASP A 239 3.12 -23.25 11.21
N PRO A 240 3.22 -22.10 11.90
CA PRO A 240 4.49 -21.40 12.10
C PRO A 240 5.44 -22.15 13.07
N ARG A 241 4.95 -23.21 13.72
CA ARG A 241 5.78 -24.09 14.57
C ARG A 241 6.56 -25.13 13.77
N GLN A 242 6.23 -25.29 12.48
CA GLN A 242 6.87 -26.24 11.59
C GLN A 242 7.79 -25.51 10.60
N PRO A 243 8.91 -26.12 10.20
CA PRO A 243 9.69 -25.63 9.06
C PRO A 243 8.84 -25.61 7.79
N ILE A 244 8.93 -24.52 7.03
CA ILE A 244 8.27 -24.29 5.75
C ILE A 244 9.36 -23.98 4.74
N ASN A 245 9.62 -24.91 3.81
CA ASN A 245 10.70 -24.78 2.81
C ASN A 245 12.07 -24.45 3.45
N GLY A 246 12.40 -25.09 4.57
CA GLY A 246 13.65 -24.85 5.31
C GLY A 246 13.67 -23.60 6.19
N PHE A 247 12.62 -22.78 6.17
CA PHE A 247 12.47 -21.62 7.05
C PHE A 247 11.59 -21.95 8.26
N ASN A 248 12.01 -21.54 9.46
CA ASN A 248 11.23 -21.67 10.69
C ASN A 248 10.93 -20.27 11.25
N TYR A 249 9.66 -19.96 11.49
CA TYR A 249 9.25 -18.69 12.10
C TYR A 249 9.82 -18.54 13.50
N PHE A 250 9.67 -19.58 14.33
CA PHE A 250 10.12 -19.60 15.72
C PHE A 250 11.55 -20.12 15.83
N SER A 251 12.47 -19.39 15.21
CA SER A 251 13.91 -19.63 15.26
C SER A 251 14.63 -18.57 16.09
N THR A 252 15.90 -18.83 16.41
CA THR A 252 16.79 -17.86 17.07
C THR A 252 17.22 -16.70 16.16
N SER A 253 16.84 -16.71 14.88
CA SER A 253 17.20 -15.70 13.89
C SER A 253 16.01 -14.90 13.36
N PHE A 254 14.78 -15.21 13.77
CA PHE A 254 13.58 -14.50 13.30
C PHE A 254 12.61 -14.16 14.44
N MET A 255 11.50 -14.88 14.61
CA MET A 255 10.46 -14.48 15.58
C MET A 255 10.69 -15.04 16.99
N GLY A 256 11.88 -15.53 17.32
CA GLY A 256 12.19 -16.04 18.65
C GLY A 256 11.83 -17.51 18.80
N ALA A 257 12.82 -18.30 19.23
CA ALA A 257 12.64 -19.73 19.47
C ALA A 257 11.60 -20.00 20.56
N ILE A 258 10.70 -20.95 20.29
CA ILE A 258 9.81 -21.50 21.30
C ILE A 258 10.40 -22.80 21.85
N GLY A 259 10.29 -23.00 23.15
CA GLY A 259 10.67 -24.23 23.83
C GLY A 259 9.53 -25.25 23.80
N ARG A 260 9.81 -26.44 24.33
CA ARG A 260 8.76 -27.45 24.59
C ARG A 260 8.07 -27.13 25.91
N GLY A 261 6.74 -27.15 25.92
CA GLY A 261 5.94 -27.00 27.14
C GLY A 261 5.10 -25.73 27.16
N THR A 262 4.37 -25.54 28.26
CA THR A 262 3.54 -24.35 28.47
C THR A 262 4.38 -23.18 28.96
N THR A 263 3.98 -21.94 28.65
CA THR A 263 4.63 -20.69 29.13
C THR A 263 6.09 -20.49 28.70
N THR A 264 6.46 -20.80 27.45
CA THR A 264 7.83 -20.56 27.00
C THR A 264 8.09 -19.06 26.76
N PRO A 265 9.10 -18.44 27.39
CA PRO A 265 9.52 -17.08 27.07
C PRO A 265 9.91 -16.94 25.60
N VAL A 266 9.56 -15.80 24.99
CA VAL A 266 10.13 -15.39 23.69
C VAL A 266 11.63 -15.13 23.87
N ARG A 267 12.45 -15.76 23.03
CA ARG A 267 13.92 -15.73 23.11
C ARG A 267 14.54 -14.88 21.98
N ALA A 268 15.87 -14.97 21.86
CA ALA A 268 16.64 -14.38 20.77
C ALA A 268 15.97 -14.64 19.40
N PRO A 269 15.97 -13.65 18.49
CA PRO A 269 16.67 -12.37 18.59
C PRO A 269 15.88 -11.30 19.35
N LEU A 270 14.66 -11.61 19.81
CA LEU A 270 13.70 -10.61 20.31
C LEU A 270 13.81 -10.32 21.81
N THR A 271 14.69 -11.02 22.55
CA THR A 271 14.90 -10.80 23.99
C THR A 271 15.06 -9.33 24.38
N PRO A 272 15.75 -8.45 23.62
CA PRO A 272 15.85 -7.03 23.96
C PRO A 272 14.50 -6.32 24.09
N LEU A 273 13.50 -6.74 23.31
CA LEU A 273 12.14 -6.18 23.30
C LEU A 273 11.27 -6.66 24.46
N MET A 274 11.77 -7.61 25.26
CA MET A 274 11.04 -8.31 26.32
C MET A 274 11.32 -7.71 27.71
N SER A 275 11.85 -6.50 27.75
CA SER A 275 12.14 -5.76 28.99
C SER A 275 11.23 -4.53 29.09
N PRO A 276 10.63 -4.23 30.26
CA PRO A 276 10.67 -5.02 31.50
C PRO A 276 9.68 -6.21 31.50
N VAL A 277 8.91 -6.39 30.42
CA VAL A 277 7.82 -7.38 30.36
C VAL A 277 8.19 -8.56 29.46
N GLN A 278 8.39 -9.72 30.06
CA GLN A 278 8.65 -10.95 29.33
C GLN A 278 7.36 -11.53 28.73
N VAL A 279 7.28 -11.54 27.40
CA VAL A 279 6.20 -12.24 26.68
C VAL A 279 6.47 -13.74 26.67
N VAL A 280 5.42 -14.53 26.87
CA VAL A 280 5.43 -15.97 26.71
C VAL A 280 4.59 -16.40 25.51
N ARG A 281 5.04 -17.45 24.83
CA ARG A 281 4.22 -18.21 23.89
C ARG A 281 3.91 -19.55 24.51
N ASN A 282 2.62 -19.82 24.63
CA ASN A 282 2.10 -21.09 25.11
C ASN A 282 1.39 -21.82 23.96
N SER A 283 2.03 -21.80 22.79
CA SER A 283 1.50 -22.47 21.61
C SER A 283 1.31 -23.96 21.91
N ARG A 284 0.23 -24.57 21.41
CA ARG A 284 -0.02 -26.01 21.58
C ARG A 284 1.24 -26.81 21.21
N ALA A 285 1.42 -28.00 21.78
CA ALA A 285 2.57 -28.85 21.47
C ALA A 285 2.72 -29.07 19.95
N THR A 286 3.97 -29.13 19.46
CA THR A 286 4.30 -29.49 18.07
C THR A 286 3.61 -30.80 17.70
N GLY A 287 2.80 -30.81 16.63
CA GLY A 287 2.01 -31.97 16.20
C GLY A 287 0.54 -31.97 16.67
N ALA A 288 0.17 -31.14 17.66
CA ALA A 288 -1.24 -30.87 17.93
C ALA A 288 -1.84 -30.04 16.79
N ALA A 289 -3.06 -30.37 16.35
CA ALA A 289 -3.72 -29.70 15.24
C ALA A 289 -3.69 -28.17 15.40
N PHE A 290 -2.93 -27.49 14.53
CA PHE A 290 -3.05 -26.05 14.32
C PHE A 290 -4.30 -25.81 13.49
N GLY A 291 -5.13 -24.84 13.87
CA GLY A 291 -6.38 -24.59 13.14
C GLY A 291 -6.11 -24.40 11.65
N TYR A 292 -6.74 -25.21 10.79
CA TYR A 292 -6.62 -25.04 9.35
C TYR A 292 -7.50 -23.88 8.89
N ARG A 293 -6.87 -22.80 8.41
CA ARG A 293 -7.52 -21.56 7.98
C ARG A 293 -7.28 -21.38 6.49
N ARG A 294 -8.33 -21.47 5.66
CA ARG A 294 -8.19 -21.29 4.21
C ARG A 294 -8.46 -19.85 3.81
N ASP A 295 -7.58 -19.32 2.98
CA ASP A 295 -7.79 -18.00 2.36
C ASP A 295 -9.05 -18.00 1.49
N SER A 296 -9.29 -19.07 0.71
CA SER A 296 -10.48 -19.19 -0.14
C SER A 296 -11.78 -19.10 0.65
N SER A 297 -11.79 -19.61 1.89
CA SER A 297 -12.94 -19.45 2.77
C SER A 297 -13.17 -17.98 3.14
N VAL A 298 -12.12 -17.19 3.37
CA VAL A 298 -12.25 -15.76 3.70
C VAL A 298 -12.65 -14.95 2.46
N LEU A 299 -12.03 -15.23 1.31
CA LEU A 299 -12.25 -14.48 0.07
C LEU A 299 -13.62 -14.74 -0.57
N ALA A 300 -14.26 -15.86 -0.24
CA ALA A 300 -15.62 -16.17 -0.68
C ALA A 300 -16.72 -15.30 -0.03
N ARG A 301 -16.37 -14.45 0.95
CA ARG A 301 -17.33 -13.51 1.56
C ARG A 301 -17.71 -12.43 0.55
N THR A 302 -19.00 -12.14 0.39
CA THR A 302 -19.47 -11.15 -0.60
C THR A 302 -19.74 -9.78 0.02
N GLN A 303 -20.10 -9.75 1.30
CA GLN A 303 -20.37 -8.53 2.08
C GLN A 303 -19.18 -8.16 2.96
N TYR A 304 -19.00 -6.87 3.22
CA TYR A 304 -17.94 -6.41 4.13
C TYR A 304 -18.19 -6.86 5.57
N HIS A 305 -19.42 -6.66 6.06
CA HIS A 305 -19.82 -7.05 7.39
C HIS A 305 -21.30 -7.43 7.41
N ASP A 306 -21.62 -8.49 8.14
CA ASP A 306 -22.97 -9.03 8.31
C ASP A 306 -23.13 -9.45 9.76
N VAL A 307 -24.14 -8.87 10.44
CA VAL A 307 -24.49 -9.15 11.84
C VAL A 307 -25.26 -10.47 12.00
N SER A 308 -25.87 -10.97 10.91
CA SER A 308 -26.74 -12.16 10.93
C SER A 308 -26.00 -13.48 10.67
N GLY A 309 -24.81 -13.45 10.06
CA GLY A 309 -23.86 -14.58 10.05
C GLY A 309 -23.37 -15.04 8.67
N VAL A 310 -22.27 -15.79 8.71
CA VAL A 310 -21.51 -16.49 7.64
C VAL A 310 -21.00 -15.71 6.42
N ASN A 311 -21.62 -14.61 5.98
CA ASN A 311 -21.26 -13.93 4.72
C ASN A 311 -20.48 -12.62 4.86
N GLY A 312 -20.30 -12.09 6.07
CA GLY A 312 -19.51 -10.90 6.33
C GLY A 312 -18.01 -11.18 6.41
N LEU A 313 -17.20 -10.51 5.58
CA LEU A 313 -15.73 -10.59 5.62
C LEU A 313 -15.17 -10.28 7.02
N ARG A 314 -15.53 -9.12 7.58
CA ARG A 314 -15.02 -8.63 8.87
C ARG A 314 -15.33 -9.59 10.01
N THR A 315 -16.59 -10.01 10.16
CA THR A 315 -17.00 -10.92 11.23
C THR A 315 -16.36 -12.29 11.09
N PHE A 316 -16.23 -12.79 9.86
CA PHE A 316 -15.61 -14.09 9.59
C PHE A 316 -14.10 -14.10 9.85
N ILE A 317 -13.40 -13.03 9.47
CA ILE A 317 -11.94 -12.96 9.62
C ILE A 317 -11.51 -12.66 11.06
N GLU A 318 -12.20 -11.74 11.74
CA GLU A 318 -11.93 -11.38 13.14
C GLU A 318 -12.31 -12.54 14.07
N GLY A 319 -13.54 -13.04 13.92
CA GLY A 319 -14.10 -14.12 14.73
C GLY A 319 -13.72 -15.53 14.27
N GLY A 320 -14.45 -16.52 14.80
CA GLY A 320 -14.33 -17.92 14.41
C GLY A 320 -12.92 -18.52 14.61
N SER A 321 -12.56 -19.44 13.72
CA SER A 321 -11.26 -20.16 13.73
C SER A 321 -10.12 -19.38 13.04
N TYR A 322 -10.26 -18.07 12.79
CA TYR A 322 -9.29 -17.26 12.02
C TYR A 322 -8.40 -16.39 12.93
N HIS A 323 -8.59 -15.06 12.94
CA HIS A 323 -7.75 -14.11 13.67
C HIS A 323 -7.74 -14.39 15.19
N ASN A 324 -8.90 -14.37 15.85
CA ASN A 324 -8.97 -14.59 17.30
C ASN A 324 -8.38 -15.95 17.69
N ARG A 325 -8.62 -16.98 16.87
CA ARG A 325 -8.05 -18.29 17.12
C ARG A 325 -6.54 -18.32 16.92
N ALA A 326 -5.99 -17.56 15.98
CA ALA A 326 -4.55 -17.50 15.74
C ALA A 326 -3.80 -16.87 16.91
N HIS A 327 -4.37 -15.80 17.52
CA HIS A 327 -3.88 -15.25 18.78
C HIS A 327 -3.78 -16.34 19.88
N VAL A 328 -4.82 -17.16 20.02
CA VAL A 328 -4.87 -18.25 21.01
C VAL A 328 -3.94 -19.41 20.66
N ASP A 329 -3.84 -19.81 19.39
CA ASP A 329 -3.00 -20.95 18.99
C ASP A 329 -1.50 -20.68 19.22
N ILE A 330 -1.08 -19.41 19.18
CA ILE A 330 0.31 -18.99 19.43
C ILE A 330 0.52 -18.59 20.89
N GLY A 331 -0.37 -17.75 21.43
CA GLY A 331 -0.26 -17.23 22.80
C GLY A 331 -0.65 -18.24 23.88
N GLY A 332 -1.41 -19.28 23.51
CA GLY A 332 -1.94 -20.32 24.39
C GLY A 332 -3.11 -19.87 25.27
N SER A 333 -3.60 -20.78 26.09
CA SER A 333 -4.68 -20.49 27.04
C SER A 333 -4.20 -19.56 28.15
N GLN A 334 -5.04 -18.58 28.49
CA GLN A 334 -4.87 -17.76 29.68
C GLN A 334 -5.35 -18.53 30.94
N PRO A 335 -4.81 -18.22 32.14
CA PRO A 335 -5.36 -18.73 33.39
C PRO A 335 -6.85 -18.40 33.54
N SER A 336 -7.64 -19.30 34.13
CA SER A 336 -9.08 -19.10 34.31
C SER A 336 -9.42 -17.87 35.15
N THR A 337 -8.52 -17.44 36.03
CA THR A 337 -8.67 -16.25 36.87
C THR A 337 -8.42 -14.94 36.14
N CYS A 338 -7.80 -14.96 34.95
CA CYS A 338 -7.39 -13.76 34.20
C CYS A 338 -8.58 -12.84 33.86
N SER A 339 -9.78 -13.40 33.61
CA SER A 339 -10.97 -12.61 33.29
C SER A 339 -11.47 -11.77 34.47
N THR A 340 -11.27 -12.23 35.70
CA THR A 340 -11.70 -11.54 36.94
C THR A 340 -10.55 -10.84 37.66
N GLN A 341 -9.31 -11.27 37.42
CA GLN A 341 -8.09 -10.76 38.05
C GLN A 341 -7.02 -10.54 36.96
N PRO A 342 -6.99 -9.37 36.29
CA PRO A 342 -6.08 -9.13 35.17
C PRO A 342 -4.58 -9.28 35.51
N SER A 343 -4.21 -9.15 36.79
CA SER A 343 -2.84 -9.37 37.27
C SER A 343 -2.36 -10.82 37.17
N THR A 344 -3.27 -11.79 36.99
CA THR A 344 -2.91 -13.20 36.79
C THR A 344 -2.75 -13.58 35.32
N CYS A 345 -3.09 -12.68 34.40
CA CYS A 345 -2.94 -12.92 32.97
C CYS A 345 -1.48 -13.08 32.58
N LEU A 346 -1.20 -14.04 31.70
CA LEU A 346 0.10 -14.17 31.06
C LEU A 346 0.24 -13.08 30.01
N PHE A 347 1.39 -12.42 29.96
CA PHE A 347 1.77 -11.57 28.84
C PHE A 347 2.01 -12.45 27.60
N SER A 348 1.00 -12.61 26.77
CA SER A 348 1.07 -13.44 25.57
C SER A 348 0.19 -12.87 24.46
N LEU A 349 0.39 -13.37 23.24
CA LEU A 349 -0.39 -12.99 22.08
C LEU A 349 -1.91 -13.26 22.25
N SER A 350 -2.32 -14.13 23.18
CA SER A 350 -3.74 -14.45 23.42
C SER A 350 -4.44 -13.49 24.37
N TYR A 351 -3.70 -12.61 25.06
CA TYR A 351 -4.29 -11.56 25.89
C TYR A 351 -4.30 -10.25 25.11
N VAL A 352 -5.48 -9.85 24.61
CA VAL A 352 -5.67 -8.72 23.69
C VAL A 352 -4.98 -7.44 24.18
N ALA A 353 -5.08 -7.12 25.48
CA ALA A 353 -4.46 -5.92 26.06
C ALA A 353 -2.92 -5.91 26.06
N GLN A 354 -2.27 -7.04 25.77
CA GLN A 354 -0.82 -7.18 25.74
C GLN A 354 -0.32 -7.86 24.45
N ALA A 355 -1.23 -8.15 23.49
CA ALA A 355 -0.91 -8.94 22.32
C ALA A 355 0.12 -8.26 21.42
N ALA A 356 0.06 -6.93 21.30
CA ALA A 356 0.99 -6.14 20.50
C ALA A 356 2.41 -6.05 21.10
N ARG A 357 2.68 -6.65 22.28
CA ARG A 357 4.05 -6.85 22.79
C ARG A 357 4.80 -7.98 22.10
N ASP A 358 4.10 -8.90 21.43
CA ASP A 358 4.74 -9.94 20.65
C ASP A 358 4.89 -9.45 19.19
N PRO A 359 6.11 -9.34 18.62
CA PRO A 359 6.28 -8.94 17.22
C PRO A 359 5.51 -9.79 16.20
N PHE A 360 5.15 -11.03 16.58
CA PHE A 360 4.32 -11.89 15.74
C PHE A 360 2.91 -11.34 15.52
N PHE A 361 2.42 -10.45 16.39
CA PHE A 361 1.18 -9.68 16.20
C PHE A 361 1.15 -9.02 14.81
N PHE A 362 2.23 -8.36 14.41
CA PHE A 362 2.28 -7.64 13.14
C PHE A 362 2.33 -8.58 11.93
N LEU A 363 2.92 -9.77 12.07
CA LEU A 363 2.86 -10.79 11.01
C LEU A 363 1.44 -11.34 10.84
N LEU A 364 0.72 -11.56 11.95
CA LEU A 364 -0.66 -12.03 11.96
C LEU A 364 -1.60 -10.98 11.36
N HIS A 365 -1.56 -9.74 11.86
CA HIS A 365 -2.39 -8.66 11.32
C HIS A 365 -2.01 -8.28 9.89
N GLY A 366 -0.73 -8.43 9.50
CA GLY A 366 -0.29 -8.30 8.12
C GLY A 366 -1.02 -9.27 7.17
N ASN A 367 -1.34 -10.49 7.64
CA ASN A 367 -2.10 -11.46 6.87
C ASN A 367 -3.60 -11.18 6.84
N VAL A 368 -4.15 -10.68 7.95
CA VAL A 368 -5.55 -10.19 8.01
C VAL A 368 -5.75 -9.06 7.00
N ASP A 369 -4.84 -8.07 6.98
CA ASP A 369 -4.90 -6.95 6.05
C ASP A 369 -4.65 -7.39 4.60
N ARG A 370 -3.74 -8.34 4.36
CA ARG A 370 -3.52 -8.95 3.04
C ARG A 370 -4.81 -9.53 2.46
N LEU A 371 -5.55 -10.31 3.24
CA LEU A 371 -6.79 -10.94 2.79
C LEU A 371 -7.87 -9.91 2.52
N TRP A 372 -7.95 -8.85 3.33
CA TRP A 372 -8.83 -7.74 3.04
C TRP A 372 -8.42 -7.01 1.76
N ALA A 373 -7.12 -6.77 1.53
CA ALA A 373 -6.62 -6.15 0.30
C ALA A 373 -6.93 -7.02 -0.94
N GLN A 374 -6.77 -8.34 -0.86
CA GLN A 374 -7.20 -9.26 -1.93
C GLN A 374 -8.70 -9.16 -2.21
N TRP A 375 -9.52 -9.18 -1.14
CA TRP A 375 -10.96 -9.04 -1.26
C TRP A 375 -11.37 -7.71 -1.90
N GLN A 376 -10.69 -6.62 -1.56
CA GLN A 376 -10.93 -5.31 -2.17
C GLN A 376 -10.55 -5.30 -3.65
N ARG A 377 -9.38 -5.81 -4.02
CA ARG A 377 -8.91 -5.83 -5.42
C ARG A 377 -9.80 -6.66 -6.35
N ALA A 378 -10.59 -7.59 -5.81
CA ALA A 378 -11.56 -8.36 -6.60
C ALA A 378 -12.77 -7.52 -7.09
N ASN A 379 -13.06 -6.35 -6.49
CA ASN A 379 -14.10 -5.45 -6.96
C ASN A 379 -13.73 -3.98 -6.66
N PRO A 380 -13.51 -3.13 -7.69
CA PRO A 380 -13.16 -1.72 -7.54
C PRO A 380 -14.06 -0.89 -6.61
N GLN A 381 -15.34 -1.22 -6.49
CA GLN A 381 -16.27 -0.53 -5.59
C GLN A 381 -15.87 -0.66 -4.10
N ARG A 382 -15.13 -1.71 -3.74
CA ARG A 382 -14.67 -2.00 -2.36
C ARG A 382 -13.52 -1.11 -1.91
N TYR A 383 -12.99 -0.29 -2.80
CA TYR A 383 -12.00 0.74 -2.48
C TYR A 383 -12.26 2.07 -3.20
N ASP A 384 -13.51 2.29 -3.60
CA ASP A 384 -13.97 3.60 -4.06
C ASP A 384 -14.10 4.53 -2.85
N SER A 385 -13.35 5.63 -2.86
CA SER A 385 -13.27 6.59 -1.76
C SER A 385 -13.94 7.93 -2.07
N ARG A 386 -14.72 8.01 -3.17
CA ARG A 386 -15.47 9.21 -3.52
C ARG A 386 -16.52 9.54 -2.45
N PRO A 387 -16.88 10.82 -2.27
CA PRO A 387 -18.01 11.20 -1.44
C PRO A 387 -19.29 10.44 -1.84
N GLY A 388 -19.95 9.82 -0.86
CA GLY A 388 -21.17 9.02 -1.07
C GLY A 388 -20.92 7.58 -1.54
N ALA A 389 -19.68 7.19 -1.86
CA ALA A 389 -19.35 5.79 -2.17
C ALA A 389 -19.48 4.89 -0.94
N THR A 390 -19.67 3.59 -1.19
CA THR A 390 -19.89 2.59 -0.14
C THR A 390 -18.81 1.49 -0.15
N PRO A 391 -17.52 1.78 0.14
CA PRO A 391 -16.45 0.78 0.11
C PRO A 391 -16.64 -0.34 1.15
N TYR A 392 -17.45 -0.07 2.19
CA TYR A 392 -17.85 -1.01 3.23
C TYR A 392 -19.29 -1.53 3.05
N GLY A 393 -19.88 -1.35 1.86
CA GLY A 393 -21.30 -1.63 1.61
C GLY A 393 -22.21 -0.82 2.52
N LEU A 394 -23.28 -1.44 3.04
CA LEU A 394 -24.22 -0.80 3.97
C LEU A 394 -23.54 -0.31 5.26
N ASN A 395 -22.37 -0.83 5.62
CA ASN A 395 -21.64 -0.36 6.80
C ASN A 395 -20.89 0.95 6.59
N SER A 396 -20.84 1.50 5.37
CA SER A 396 -20.17 2.79 5.13
C SER A 396 -20.75 3.94 5.93
N SER A 397 -22.04 3.88 6.30
CA SER A 397 -22.70 4.87 7.19
C SER A 397 -22.66 4.49 8.67
N ASN A 398 -22.09 3.33 9.03
CA ASN A 398 -22.04 2.88 10.42
C ASN A 398 -21.17 3.82 11.26
N VAL A 399 -21.62 4.16 12.47
CA VAL A 399 -20.90 5.08 13.38
C VAL A 399 -19.45 4.64 13.64
N ASN A 400 -19.17 3.33 13.61
CA ASN A 400 -17.82 2.83 13.80
C ASN A 400 -16.90 3.10 12.61
N ILE A 401 -17.46 3.14 11.40
CA ILE A 401 -16.73 3.44 10.17
C ILE A 401 -16.53 4.94 10.01
N THR A 402 -17.55 5.74 10.34
CA THR A 402 -17.54 7.20 10.17
C THR A 402 -16.85 7.96 11.30
N ARG A 403 -16.69 7.36 12.49
CA ARG A 403 -15.91 7.98 13.56
C ARG A 403 -14.44 8.12 13.20
N SER A 404 -13.78 9.08 13.84
CA SER A 404 -12.34 9.23 13.79
C SER A 404 -11.62 8.10 14.52
N MET A 405 -10.39 7.80 14.10
CA MET A 405 -9.60 6.70 14.63
C MET A 405 -8.73 7.13 15.83
N PRO A 406 -9.01 6.65 17.07
CA PRO A 406 -8.08 6.78 18.18
C PRO A 406 -6.84 5.91 17.96
N PRO A 407 -5.69 6.23 18.56
CA PRO A 407 -5.43 7.43 19.35
C PRO A 407 -5.07 8.65 18.48
N TRP A 408 -4.90 8.48 17.17
CA TRP A 408 -4.30 9.48 16.28
C TRP A 408 -5.15 10.74 16.08
N ASP A 409 -6.46 10.64 16.33
CA ASP A 409 -7.41 11.75 16.38
C ASP A 409 -7.39 12.54 17.70
N GLY A 410 -6.67 12.04 18.71
CA GLY A 410 -6.53 12.60 20.04
C GLY A 410 -7.68 12.34 21.02
N SER A 411 -8.68 11.55 20.63
CA SER A 411 -9.82 11.21 21.50
C SER A 411 -9.44 10.34 22.71
N SER A 412 -8.28 9.67 22.67
CA SER A 412 -7.77 8.85 23.77
C SER A 412 -6.88 9.59 24.77
N ASN A 413 -6.60 10.88 24.53
CA ASN A 413 -5.65 11.71 25.29
C ASN A 413 -4.26 11.07 25.44
N MET A 414 -3.85 10.23 24.49
CA MET A 414 -2.56 9.56 24.48
C MET A 414 -1.51 10.44 23.83
N ARG A 415 -0.41 10.73 24.53
CA ARG A 415 0.73 11.42 23.92
C ARG A 415 1.41 10.55 22.84
N PRO A 416 1.89 11.16 21.74
CA PRO A 416 1.89 12.60 21.44
C PRO A 416 0.58 13.13 20.82
N TRP A 417 -0.43 12.30 20.58
CA TRP A 417 -1.71 12.68 19.97
C TRP A 417 -2.67 13.31 20.99
N VAL A 418 -2.28 14.44 21.56
CA VAL A 418 -3.14 15.24 22.44
C VAL A 418 -3.72 16.44 21.69
N SER A 419 -4.68 17.15 22.28
CA SER A 419 -5.24 18.34 21.64
C SER A 419 -4.17 19.41 21.36
N GLY A 420 -4.20 20.01 20.17
CA GLY A 420 -3.23 21.02 19.74
C GLY A 420 -1.88 20.48 19.23
N SER A 421 -1.65 19.17 19.34
CA SER A 421 -0.41 18.53 18.89
C SER A 421 -0.30 18.49 17.35
N PRO A 422 0.88 18.80 16.76
CA PRO A 422 1.11 18.67 15.32
C PRO A 422 1.09 17.20 14.83
N GLU A 423 1.36 16.24 15.73
CA GLU A 423 1.30 14.80 15.44
C GLU A 423 -0.14 14.30 15.21
N ARG A 424 -1.14 15.03 15.71
CA ARG A 424 -2.55 14.66 15.57
C ARG A 424 -2.98 14.75 14.09
N LYS A 425 -3.48 13.63 13.56
CA LYS A 425 -4.05 13.53 12.20
C LYS A 425 -5.33 12.73 12.27
N THR A 426 -6.44 13.41 12.06
CA THR A 426 -7.77 12.80 12.08
C THR A 426 -8.03 12.07 10.78
N LYS A 427 -8.32 10.78 10.87
CA LYS A 427 -8.83 9.95 9.79
C LYS A 427 -10.04 9.17 10.27
N THR A 428 -10.95 8.87 9.35
CA THR A 428 -12.01 7.87 9.55
C THR A 428 -11.66 6.61 8.76
N SER A 429 -12.47 5.57 8.85
CA SER A 429 -12.28 4.38 8.01
C SER A 429 -12.47 4.69 6.53
N LEU A 430 -13.17 5.77 6.17
CA LEU A 430 -13.41 6.20 4.80
C LEU A 430 -12.27 7.04 4.20
N ASP A 431 -11.22 7.34 4.98
CA ASP A 431 -10.07 8.07 4.44
C ASP A 431 -9.45 7.30 3.26
N PRO A 432 -9.17 7.97 2.12
CA PRO A 432 -8.63 7.29 0.93
C PRO A 432 -7.36 6.46 1.20
N SER A 433 -6.52 6.86 2.16
CA SER A 433 -5.30 6.11 2.51
C SER A 433 -5.56 4.83 3.32
N VAL A 434 -6.76 4.71 3.91
CA VAL A 434 -7.24 3.52 4.62
C VAL A 434 -8.01 2.61 3.65
N VAL A 435 -8.87 3.21 2.84
CA VAL A 435 -9.69 2.50 1.86
C VAL A 435 -8.83 1.89 0.75
N SER A 436 -7.78 2.60 0.30
CA SER A 436 -6.86 2.11 -0.72
C SER A 436 -6.15 0.82 -0.25
N PRO A 437 -6.24 -0.30 -1.00
CA PRO A 437 -5.65 -1.56 -0.58
C PRO A 437 -4.11 -1.47 -0.62
N PRO A 438 -3.40 -1.81 0.47
CA PRO A 438 -1.96 -1.95 0.45
C PRO A 438 -1.51 -3.03 -0.53
N ILE A 439 -0.25 -2.96 -0.96
CA ILE A 439 0.29 -3.87 -1.97
C ILE A 439 0.97 -5.05 -1.26
N TYR A 440 0.50 -6.25 -1.57
CA TYR A 440 1.09 -7.52 -1.12
C TYR A 440 1.56 -8.32 -2.32
N ASP A 441 2.49 -9.24 -2.13
CA ASP A 441 2.94 -10.20 -3.16
C ASP A 441 1.79 -11.01 -3.78
N THR A 442 0.76 -11.31 -2.98
CA THR A 442 -0.46 -12.01 -3.36
C THR A 442 -1.66 -11.08 -3.54
N ALA A 443 -1.50 -9.77 -3.34
CA ALA A 443 -2.48 -8.73 -3.67
C ALA A 443 -1.78 -7.55 -4.39
N PRO A 444 -1.18 -7.80 -5.58
CA PRO A 444 -0.38 -6.79 -6.28
C PRO A 444 -1.27 -5.66 -6.83
N LEU A 445 -0.65 -4.53 -7.19
CA LEU A 445 -1.34 -3.48 -7.94
C LEU A 445 -1.56 -3.95 -9.39
N THR A 446 -2.75 -4.50 -9.65
CA THR A 446 -3.15 -4.98 -10.98
C THR A 446 -3.84 -3.89 -11.78
N ILE A 447 -3.62 -3.90 -13.09
CA ILE A 447 -4.40 -3.11 -14.04
C ILE A 447 -5.72 -3.87 -14.26
N PRO A 448 -6.90 -3.26 -14.01
CA PRO A 448 -8.17 -3.93 -14.29
C PRO A 448 -8.31 -4.25 -15.78
N VAL A 449 -9.23 -5.17 -16.11
CA VAL A 449 -9.45 -5.55 -17.51
C VAL A 449 -9.91 -4.33 -18.31
N LEU A 450 -9.05 -3.83 -19.22
CA LEU A 450 -9.39 -2.79 -20.18
C LEU A 450 -9.75 -3.45 -21.51
N GLN A 451 -10.92 -3.13 -22.03
CA GLN A 451 -11.27 -3.41 -23.42
C GLN A 451 -10.48 -2.48 -24.36
N THR A 452 -10.48 -2.79 -25.65
CA THR A 452 -9.90 -1.93 -26.68
C THR A 452 -10.41 -0.48 -26.57
N GLY A 453 -9.49 0.48 -26.58
CA GLY A 453 -9.77 1.90 -26.46
C GLY A 453 -10.10 2.39 -25.04
N GLN A 454 -10.17 1.49 -24.06
CA GLN A 454 -10.39 1.89 -22.67
C GLN A 454 -9.10 2.35 -21.99
N SER A 455 -9.31 3.19 -20.97
CA SER A 455 -8.28 3.71 -20.09
C SER A 455 -8.66 3.44 -18.64
N VAL A 456 -7.67 3.44 -17.76
CA VAL A 456 -7.87 3.51 -16.31
C VAL A 456 -6.81 4.43 -15.70
N ILE A 457 -7.12 4.98 -14.54
CA ILE A 457 -6.16 5.73 -13.74
C ILE A 457 -5.97 4.99 -12.42
N LEU A 458 -4.73 4.57 -12.15
CA LEU A 458 -4.36 3.94 -10.89
C LEU A 458 -3.86 5.00 -9.92
N GLN A 459 -4.38 5.01 -8.70
CA GLN A 459 -3.96 5.89 -7.61
C GLN A 459 -3.04 5.12 -6.64
N ILE A 460 -1.88 5.71 -6.34
CA ILE A 460 -0.85 5.13 -5.47
C ILE A 460 -0.47 6.15 -4.38
N PRO A 461 -0.69 5.84 -3.09
CA PRO A 461 -0.17 6.68 -2.00
C PRO A 461 1.37 6.62 -1.98
N TRP A 462 2.01 7.77 -1.84
CA TRP A 462 3.46 7.92 -1.83
C TRP A 462 3.92 8.85 -0.71
N TYR A 463 4.87 8.37 0.09
CA TYR A 463 5.63 9.18 1.03
C TYR A 463 6.97 9.52 0.37
N PRO A 464 7.13 10.72 -0.23
CA PRO A 464 8.37 11.09 -0.87
C PRO A 464 9.51 11.18 0.16
N PRO A 465 10.77 10.94 -0.25
CA PRO A 465 11.91 11.07 0.65
C PRO A 465 12.09 12.52 1.10
N ASN A 466 12.70 12.74 2.26
CA ASN A 466 12.94 14.09 2.76
C ASN A 466 13.98 14.82 1.88
N PRO A 467 13.60 15.88 1.13
CA PRO A 467 14.52 16.56 0.22
C PRO A 467 15.71 17.20 0.95
N THR A 468 15.59 17.50 2.25
CA THR A 468 16.69 18.10 3.03
C THR A 468 17.81 17.12 3.35
N GLN A 469 17.61 15.81 3.15
CA GLN A 469 18.66 14.79 3.33
C GLN A 469 19.59 14.69 2.11
N PHE A 470 19.20 15.26 0.97
CA PHE A 470 20.01 15.22 -0.24
C PHE A 470 20.88 16.48 -0.35
N PRO A 471 22.15 16.33 -0.76
CA PRO A 471 23.02 17.48 -0.97
C PRO A 471 22.48 18.37 -2.10
N THR A 472 22.70 19.67 -1.98
CA THR A 472 22.51 20.62 -3.08
C THR A 472 23.64 20.40 -4.09
N GLY A 473 23.28 19.94 -5.30
CA GLY A 473 24.22 19.74 -6.40
C GLY A 473 23.73 20.41 -7.69
N PRO A 474 24.19 19.96 -8.88
CA PRO A 474 23.73 20.50 -10.16
C PRO A 474 22.23 20.34 -10.37
N ALA A 475 21.65 19.26 -9.82
CA ALA A 475 20.21 19.12 -9.66
C ALA A 475 19.82 19.60 -8.26
N SER A 476 18.69 20.30 -8.17
CA SER A 476 18.10 20.69 -6.88
C SER A 476 17.95 19.46 -5.98
N ASN A 477 18.12 19.65 -4.67
CA ASN A 477 17.83 18.63 -3.66
C ASN A 477 16.35 18.21 -3.68
N GLN A 478 15.50 18.99 -4.33
CA GLN A 478 14.07 18.71 -4.53
C GLN A 478 13.78 17.92 -5.82
N SER A 479 14.74 17.68 -6.71
CA SER A 479 14.49 17.06 -8.03
C SER A 479 14.54 15.52 -7.97
N PHE A 480 13.43 14.87 -8.32
CA PHE A 480 13.25 13.42 -8.39
C PHE A 480 12.63 13.02 -9.73
N THR A 481 12.70 11.73 -10.07
CA THR A 481 12.03 11.16 -11.24
C THR A 481 11.14 10.02 -10.78
N LEU A 482 9.89 10.03 -11.23
CA LEU A 482 8.98 8.88 -11.15
C LEU A 482 9.08 8.07 -12.43
N LEU A 483 9.04 6.74 -12.33
CA LEU A 483 8.96 5.83 -13.48
C LEU A 483 7.82 4.84 -13.26
N ALA A 484 6.91 4.79 -14.21
CA ALA A 484 5.82 3.83 -14.25
C ALA A 484 6.17 2.73 -15.25
N ARG A 485 5.92 1.47 -14.88
CA ARG A 485 6.29 0.29 -15.65
C ARG A 485 5.16 -0.73 -15.63
N ILE A 486 4.62 -1.06 -16.79
CA ILE A 486 3.60 -2.09 -16.97
C ILE A 486 4.28 -3.43 -17.18
N GLU A 487 3.84 -4.46 -16.43
CA GLU A 487 4.22 -5.85 -16.64
C GLU A 487 2.99 -6.66 -17.07
N THR A 488 3.01 -7.27 -18.25
CA THR A 488 1.96 -8.21 -18.69
C THR A 488 2.39 -9.68 -18.55
N SER A 489 3.67 -9.93 -18.26
CA SER A 489 4.24 -11.24 -17.94
C SER A 489 5.06 -11.20 -16.65
N THR A 490 5.15 -12.34 -15.95
CA THR A 490 6.03 -12.51 -14.77
C THR A 490 7.44 -12.96 -15.14
N THR A 491 7.70 -13.28 -16.41
CA THR A 491 9.02 -13.67 -16.92
C THR A 491 9.55 -12.64 -17.89
N ALA A 492 10.87 -12.46 -17.94
CA ALA A 492 11.51 -11.56 -18.90
C ALA A 492 11.10 -11.92 -20.34
N PRO A 493 10.82 -10.92 -21.22
CA PRO A 493 11.02 -9.48 -21.02
C PRO A 493 9.82 -8.77 -20.34
N PHE A 494 9.00 -9.48 -19.56
CA PHE A 494 7.89 -8.94 -18.75
C PHE A 494 6.74 -8.28 -19.53
N GLY A 495 6.65 -8.57 -20.83
CA GLY A 495 5.68 -7.95 -21.72
C GLY A 495 6.22 -6.78 -22.54
N MET A 496 7.48 -6.39 -22.33
CA MET A 496 8.14 -5.34 -23.10
C MET A 496 8.33 -5.78 -24.56
N THR A 497 8.14 -4.84 -25.50
CA THR A 497 8.44 -5.04 -26.92
C THR A 497 9.92 -5.28 -27.15
N THR A 498 10.78 -4.52 -26.47
CA THR A 498 12.23 -4.62 -26.50
C THR A 498 12.74 -4.95 -25.11
N ALA A 499 13.60 -5.97 -24.99
CA ALA A 499 14.23 -6.31 -23.72
C ALA A 499 14.96 -5.10 -23.11
N GLU A 500 14.72 -4.84 -21.83
CA GLU A 500 15.30 -3.70 -21.13
C GLU A 500 16.82 -3.85 -20.98
N GLY A 501 17.55 -2.79 -21.32
CA GLY A 501 18.98 -2.65 -21.03
C GLY A 501 19.24 -1.73 -19.84
N GLY A 502 20.50 -1.34 -19.64
CA GLY A 502 20.88 -0.41 -18.57
C GLY A 502 20.41 1.04 -18.80
N SER A 503 20.20 1.46 -20.05
CA SER A 503 19.78 2.82 -20.39
C SER A 503 18.27 3.01 -20.22
N ILE A 504 17.86 3.74 -19.18
CA ILE A 504 16.45 4.08 -18.97
C ILE A 504 15.85 4.85 -20.15
N GLN A 505 16.61 5.78 -20.73
CA GLN A 505 16.13 6.56 -21.86
C GLN A 505 15.84 5.68 -23.07
N THR A 506 16.68 4.66 -23.32
CA THR A 506 16.45 3.67 -24.38
C THR A 506 15.27 2.76 -24.03
N ASN A 507 15.15 2.34 -22.78
CA ASN A 507 14.04 1.48 -22.35
C ASN A 507 12.68 2.18 -22.54
N VAL A 508 12.57 3.45 -22.15
CA VAL A 508 11.37 4.28 -22.33
C VAL A 508 11.05 4.45 -23.82
N ARG A 509 12.03 4.91 -24.62
CA ARG A 509 11.84 5.12 -26.07
C ARG A 509 11.50 3.89 -26.88
N ASN A 510 11.76 2.69 -26.38
CA ASN A 510 11.56 1.46 -27.13
C ASN A 510 10.39 0.63 -26.58
N ASN A 511 9.75 1.07 -25.49
CA ASN A 511 8.70 0.33 -24.81
C ASN A 511 7.62 1.27 -24.26
N ASN A 512 6.45 1.20 -24.84
CA ASN A 512 5.25 1.96 -24.46
C ASN A 512 4.71 1.58 -23.07
N ASN A 513 5.20 0.47 -22.53
CA ASN A 513 4.92 0.00 -21.18
C ASN A 513 5.70 0.78 -20.11
N ILE A 514 6.64 1.66 -20.48
CA ILE A 514 7.49 2.40 -19.55
C ILE A 514 7.39 3.88 -19.85
N ALA A 515 7.00 4.68 -18.85
CA ALA A 515 7.04 6.14 -18.96
C ALA A 515 7.63 6.73 -17.69
N ARG A 516 8.18 7.94 -17.78
CA ARG A 516 8.75 8.62 -16.61
C ARG A 516 8.49 10.12 -16.62
N ARG A 517 8.50 10.69 -15.40
CA ARG A 517 8.24 12.10 -15.15
C ARG A 517 9.20 12.66 -14.11
N ASN A 518 9.86 13.76 -14.41
CA ASN A 518 10.58 14.55 -13.42
C ASN A 518 9.59 15.33 -12.55
N VAL A 519 9.81 15.32 -11.24
CA VAL A 519 8.95 15.94 -10.24
C VAL A 519 9.79 16.67 -9.20
N ALA A 520 9.20 17.67 -8.54
CA ALA A 520 9.80 18.29 -7.37
C ALA A 520 9.14 17.78 -6.09
N VAL A 521 9.95 17.54 -5.05
CA VAL A 521 9.51 17.29 -3.67
C VAL A 521 9.89 18.50 -2.83
N LEU A 522 8.89 19.25 -2.41
CA LEU A 522 9.05 20.41 -1.54
C LEU A 522 9.37 19.95 -0.10
N ALA A 523 10.14 20.76 0.62
CA ALA A 523 10.34 20.58 2.07
C ALA A 523 8.99 20.73 2.84
N PRO A 524 8.92 20.36 4.13
CA PRO A 524 7.72 20.59 4.93
C PRO A 524 7.28 22.05 4.85
N ALA A 525 5.97 22.31 4.76
CA ALA A 525 5.50 23.69 4.85
C ALA A 525 5.83 24.20 6.25
N ILE A 526 6.59 25.27 6.35
CA ILE A 526 6.78 25.99 7.61
C ILE A 526 5.44 26.64 7.93
N THR A 527 4.63 26.02 8.78
CA THR A 527 3.57 26.74 9.49
C THR A 527 4.25 27.61 10.54
N LEU A 528 4.48 28.88 10.20
CA LEU A 528 4.76 29.89 11.21
C LEU A 528 3.53 29.97 12.12
N ALA A 529 3.64 29.48 13.35
CA ALA A 529 2.65 29.75 14.37
C ALA A 529 2.69 31.26 14.66
N GLY A 530 1.65 31.99 14.24
CA GLY A 530 1.37 33.34 14.74
C GLY A 530 1.79 34.55 13.89
N ALA A 531 1.81 34.47 12.55
CA ALA A 531 1.89 35.69 11.72
C ALA A 531 0.53 35.99 11.06
N PRO A 532 0.02 37.25 11.12
CA PRO A 532 -1.22 37.61 10.45
C PRO A 532 -1.06 37.46 8.95
N THR A 533 -2.11 36.96 8.32
CA THR A 533 -2.24 36.78 6.87
C THR A 533 -2.00 38.09 6.13
N THR A 534 -0.80 38.29 5.61
CA THR A 534 -0.49 38.93 4.33
C THR A 534 1.03 38.94 4.09
N ARG A 535 1.53 37.98 3.32
CA ARG A 535 2.61 38.23 2.34
C ARG A 535 2.76 37.02 1.42
N THR A 536 2.28 37.18 0.20
CA THR A 536 2.57 36.32 -0.95
C THR A 536 4.06 36.41 -1.23
N LEU A 537 4.83 35.39 -0.86
CA LEU A 537 6.18 35.20 -1.36
C LEU A 537 6.07 34.40 -2.67
N SER A 538 6.12 35.12 -3.79
CA SER A 538 6.38 34.55 -5.10
C SER A 538 7.84 34.08 -5.14
N THR A 539 8.06 32.77 -5.14
CA THR A 539 9.35 32.18 -5.54
C THR A 539 9.14 31.45 -6.86
N THR A 540 9.28 32.17 -7.95
CA THR A 540 9.42 31.61 -9.30
C THR A 540 10.80 30.98 -9.43
N ALA A 541 10.83 29.66 -9.28
CA ALA A 541 11.84 28.81 -9.92
C ALA A 541 11.10 27.58 -10.47
N ALA A 542 10.24 27.84 -11.46
CA ALA A 542 9.60 26.83 -12.27
C ALA A 542 10.47 26.58 -13.51
N PHE A 543 10.60 25.31 -13.91
CA PHE A 543 11.02 24.98 -15.27
C PHE A 543 10.05 25.66 -16.23
N ALA A 544 10.57 26.52 -17.11
CA ALA A 544 9.80 27.17 -18.16
C ALA A 544 9.41 26.11 -19.21
N GLU A 545 8.11 25.90 -19.37
CA GLU A 545 7.54 25.19 -20.53
C GLU A 545 7.52 26.16 -21.73
N PRO A 546 7.87 25.74 -22.95
CA PRO A 546 7.69 26.55 -24.13
C PRO A 546 6.21 26.58 -24.52
N SER A 547 5.57 27.73 -24.32
CA SER A 547 4.24 28.03 -24.85
C SER A 547 4.35 28.60 -26.26
N THR A 548 3.82 27.89 -27.26
CA THR A 548 3.35 28.50 -28.51
C THR A 548 2.37 27.56 -29.21
N VAL A 549 1.10 27.95 -29.29
CA VAL A 549 0.38 28.12 -30.57
C VAL A 549 -0.61 29.26 -30.37
N GLN A 550 -0.31 30.41 -30.96
CA GLN A 550 -1.27 31.47 -31.26
C GLN A 550 -2.15 31.00 -32.42
N ILE A 551 -3.47 31.14 -32.29
CA ILE A 551 -4.36 31.32 -33.43
C ILE A 551 -5.02 32.69 -33.24
N LEU A 552 -4.70 33.59 -34.16
CA LEU A 552 -5.35 34.86 -34.39
C LEU A 552 -6.80 34.62 -34.82
N ASN A 553 -7.73 35.45 -34.34
CA ASN A 553 -8.63 36.24 -35.19
C ASN A 553 -9.41 37.26 -34.34
N ASP A 554 -9.16 38.53 -34.70
CA ASP A 554 -10.05 39.71 -34.79
C ASP A 554 -10.86 40.15 -33.56
N PHE A 555 -10.52 41.31 -32.96
CA PHE A 555 -11.05 42.66 -33.29
C PHE A 555 -12.58 42.70 -33.36
N ASP A 556 -13.26 43.20 -32.31
CA ASP A 556 -13.79 44.57 -32.28
C ASP A 556 -14.63 44.91 -31.01
N GLN A 557 -14.65 46.20 -30.68
CA GLN A 557 -15.70 46.98 -29.96
C GLN A 557 -15.69 47.22 -28.43
N MET A 558 -15.48 48.51 -28.12
CA MET A 558 -16.18 49.43 -27.16
C MET A 558 -16.04 49.17 -25.64
N VAL A 559 -15.31 49.97 -24.85
CA VAL A 559 -15.55 51.38 -24.42
C VAL A 559 -16.95 51.63 -23.85
N MET A 560 -17.09 51.71 -22.51
CA MET A 560 -17.62 52.84 -21.72
C MET A 560 -18.24 52.46 -20.36
N SER A 561 -18.09 53.40 -19.42
CA SER A 561 -18.90 53.67 -18.20
C SER A 561 -18.59 52.82 -16.95
N SER A 562 -17.89 53.34 -15.93
CA SER A 562 -18.19 54.41 -14.93
C SER A 562 -18.81 53.83 -13.64
N ILE A 563 -18.07 53.86 -12.52
CA ILE A 563 -18.22 54.79 -11.37
C ILE A 563 -19.48 54.54 -10.51
N CYS A 564 -19.27 54.18 -9.24
CA CYS A 564 -19.79 54.87 -8.03
C CYS A 564 -19.38 54.08 -6.76
N THR A 565 -18.49 54.63 -5.91
CA THR A 565 -18.74 55.31 -4.60
C THR A 565 -19.20 54.35 -3.49
N THR A 566 -18.65 54.31 -2.28
CA THR A 566 -17.99 55.35 -1.44
C THR A 566 -16.83 54.78 -0.63
#